data_AF-A0A0B0EKZ7-F1
#
_entry.id   AF-A0A0B0EKZ7-F1
#
_cell.length_a   1.000
_cell.length_b   1.000
_cell.length_c   1.000
_cell.angle_alpha   90.00
_cell.angle_beta   90.00
_cell.angle_gamma   90.00
#
_symmetry.space_group_name_H-M   'P 1'
#
loop_
_entity.id
_entity.type
_entity.pdbx_description
1 polymer ?
#
loop_
_entity_poly.entity_id
_entity_poly.type
_entity_poly.pdbx_seq_one_letter_code
_entity_poly.pdbx_strand_id
1 'polypeptide(L)'
;MDYTAYTDESYINGERYRSICSFSFVTGAAEDINCNLLEILKESSVKEFKWQKVKDAKYRFCANKLVNFTINSIHKYDIRIDVVIWDTFDSRHSISSRDDNANFERMFFHILSNSMKRRMPKSNWSIYPDKRMGIDWKKVHNCLKSVGRWQEYTPSPLFGDFFKEPYYNIDKFREIDSLYFPCCHVSDLFAGISVYSKNNFDKYSQWKANQLPSLFKQEIPQLTNREEFRFEVMDNLNIQCKKRKLGVSLERRKCFSTPNPINPINFWYYKPQHEMDNAPTKK
;
A
#
# COMPACT_ATOMS: atom_id res chain seq x y z
N MET A 1 -2.05 -22.92 0.51
CA MET A 1 -1.05 -22.04 1.16
C MET A 1 -1.81 -20.91 1.84
N ASP A 2 -1.39 -20.54 3.05
CA ASP A 2 -2.13 -19.57 3.86
C ASP A 2 -1.37 -18.25 3.93
N TYR A 3 -2.08 -17.16 3.66
CA TYR A 3 -1.55 -15.81 3.69
C TYR A 3 -2.33 -14.96 4.70
N THR A 4 -1.63 -14.00 5.27
CA THR A 4 -2.23 -12.97 6.11
C THR A 4 -1.96 -11.60 5.49
N ALA A 5 -2.96 -10.72 5.51
CA ALA A 5 -2.87 -9.35 5.01
C ALA A 5 -3.35 -8.35 6.06
N TYR A 6 -2.57 -7.31 6.29
CA TYR A 6 -2.91 -6.15 7.11
C TYR A 6 -3.08 -4.94 6.21
N THR A 7 -4.11 -4.13 6.45
CA THR A 7 -4.35 -2.95 5.61
C THR A 7 -4.56 -1.70 6.44
N ASP A 8 -4.05 -0.58 5.95
CA ASP A 8 -4.32 0.76 6.47
C ASP A 8 -4.39 1.73 5.27
N GLU A 9 -4.96 2.90 5.50
CA GLU A 9 -5.13 3.96 4.53
C GLU A 9 -4.30 5.19 4.88
N SER A 10 -4.23 6.12 3.94
CA SER A 10 -3.71 7.45 4.27
C SER A 10 -4.32 8.52 3.40
N TYR A 11 -4.31 9.75 3.93
CA TYR A 11 -4.78 10.97 3.28
C TYR A 11 -6.27 10.91 2.87
N ILE A 12 -7.14 10.47 3.77
CA ILE A 12 -8.56 10.20 3.47
C ILE A 12 -9.48 11.41 3.69
N ASN A 13 -8.97 12.51 4.24
CA ASN A 13 -9.80 13.64 4.69
C ASN A 13 -9.47 14.90 3.89
N GLY A 14 -10.27 15.18 2.86
CA GLY A 14 -10.20 16.43 2.09
C GLY A 14 -8.99 16.56 1.16
N GLU A 15 -8.09 15.58 1.13
CA GLU A 15 -6.92 15.60 0.24
C GLU A 15 -7.25 15.08 -1.17
N ARG A 16 -6.57 15.65 -2.16
CA ARG A 16 -6.71 15.28 -3.58
C ARG A 16 -6.39 13.81 -3.82
N TYR A 17 -5.25 13.35 -3.34
CA TYR A 17 -4.83 11.96 -3.49
C TYR A 17 -5.04 11.19 -2.21
N ARG A 18 -5.57 9.97 -2.35
CA ARG A 18 -5.76 9.03 -1.24
C ARG A 18 -5.03 7.73 -1.54
N SER A 19 -4.78 6.94 -0.51
CA SER A 19 -4.18 5.61 -0.69
C SER A 19 -4.68 4.58 0.29
N ILE A 20 -4.54 3.32 -0.12
CA ILE A 20 -4.69 2.12 0.72
C ILE A 20 -3.47 1.26 0.48
N CYS A 21 -2.88 0.73 1.55
CA CYS A 21 -1.81 -0.23 1.49
C CYS A 21 -2.27 -1.58 2.05
N SER A 22 -1.83 -2.66 1.39
CA SER A 22 -1.89 -4.03 1.91
C SER A 22 -0.47 -4.54 2.13
N PHE A 23 -0.17 -4.93 3.37
CA PHE A 23 1.02 -5.66 3.76
C PHE A 23 0.64 -7.13 3.96
N SER A 24 1.13 -8.01 3.08
CA SER A 24 0.80 -9.43 3.11
C SER A 24 2.03 -10.32 3.13
N PHE A 25 1.91 -11.49 3.75
CA PHE A 25 2.98 -12.48 3.90
C PHE A 25 2.39 -13.85 4.26
N VAL A 26 3.22 -14.89 4.28
CA VAL A 26 2.76 -16.25 4.63
C VAL A 26 2.38 -16.34 6.11
N THR A 27 1.23 -16.92 6.41
CA THR A 27 0.66 -16.88 7.78
C THR A 27 1.61 -17.43 8.85
N GLY A 28 2.42 -18.44 8.52
CA GLY A 28 3.41 -19.01 9.46
C GLY A 28 4.51 -18.03 9.91
N ALA A 29 4.71 -16.91 9.21
CA ALA A 29 5.70 -15.89 9.57
C ALA A 29 5.15 -14.79 10.51
N ALA A 30 3.85 -14.83 10.87
CA ALA A 30 3.19 -13.75 11.60
C ALA A 30 3.83 -13.44 12.96
N GLU A 31 4.23 -14.49 13.70
CA GLU A 31 4.84 -14.31 15.02
C GLU A 31 6.22 -13.65 14.92
N ASP A 32 7.11 -14.18 14.09
CA ASP A 32 8.46 -13.62 13.85
C ASP A 32 8.36 -12.15 13.38
N ILE A 33 7.50 -11.86 12.40
CA ILE A 33 7.28 -10.50 11.92
C ILE A 33 6.79 -9.59 13.06
N ASN A 34 5.80 -10.01 13.85
CA ASN A 34 5.29 -9.20 14.96
C ASN A 34 6.37 -8.94 16.02
N CYS A 35 7.18 -9.94 16.38
CA CYS A 35 8.29 -9.77 17.31
C CYS A 35 9.29 -8.71 16.82
N ASN A 36 9.71 -8.80 15.55
CA ASN A 36 10.64 -7.82 14.96
C ASN A 36 10.03 -6.40 14.93
N LEU A 37 8.74 -6.27 14.57
CA LEU A 37 8.08 -4.97 14.53
C LEU A 37 7.92 -4.36 15.93
N LEU A 38 7.59 -5.15 16.95
CA LEU A 38 7.53 -4.71 18.34
C LEU A 38 8.91 -4.27 18.85
N GLU A 39 9.98 -4.98 18.47
CA GLU A 39 11.35 -4.61 18.79
C GLU A 39 11.72 -3.26 18.16
N ILE A 40 11.41 -3.04 16.87
CA ILE A 40 11.63 -1.75 16.19
C ILE A 40 10.91 -0.60 16.91
N LEU A 41 9.65 -0.82 17.31
CA LEU A 41 8.86 0.15 18.06
C LEU A 41 9.50 0.47 19.42
N LYS A 42 9.88 -0.58 20.17
CA LYS A 42 10.55 -0.47 21.48
C LYS A 42 11.86 0.29 21.39
N GLU A 43 12.75 -0.09 20.47
CA GLU A 43 14.04 0.58 20.27
C GLU A 43 13.89 2.05 19.84
N SER A 44 12.82 2.37 19.13
CA SER A 44 12.50 3.74 18.71
C SER A 44 11.70 4.50 19.79
N SER A 45 11.40 3.87 20.92
CA SER A 45 10.50 4.39 21.97
C SER A 45 9.12 4.82 21.44
N VAL A 46 8.64 4.23 20.36
CA VAL A 46 7.34 4.52 19.73
C VAL A 46 6.36 3.42 20.17
N LYS A 47 5.20 3.80 20.73
CA LYS A 47 4.16 2.82 21.09
C LYS A 47 3.33 2.39 19.89
N GLU A 48 3.00 3.37 19.05
CA GLU A 48 2.22 3.18 17.83
C GLU A 48 2.77 4.11 16.76
N PHE A 49 3.18 3.55 15.64
CA PHE A 49 3.63 4.33 14.51
C PHE A 49 2.45 4.78 13.66
N LYS A 50 2.43 6.07 13.32
CA LYS A 50 1.51 6.67 12.34
C LYS A 50 2.28 7.67 11.48
N TRP A 51 2.13 7.64 10.16
CA TRP A 51 2.87 8.43 9.18
C TRP A 51 2.72 9.93 9.41
N GLN A 52 1.53 10.34 9.84
CA GLN A 52 1.24 11.72 10.22
C GLN A 52 2.16 12.25 11.32
N LYS A 53 2.68 11.38 12.20
CA LYS A 53 3.58 11.69 13.32
C LYS A 53 5.07 11.72 12.91
N VAL A 54 5.42 11.43 11.66
CA VAL A 54 6.79 11.65 11.14
C VAL A 54 7.04 13.16 11.00
N LYS A 55 7.41 13.78 12.12
CA LYS A 55 7.69 15.22 12.28
C LYS A 55 8.91 15.50 13.16
N ASP A 56 9.53 14.45 13.70
CA ASP A 56 10.69 14.50 14.57
C ASP A 56 11.65 13.33 14.25
N ALA A 57 12.86 13.41 14.80
CA ALA A 57 13.88 12.39 14.60
C ALA A 57 13.43 11.00 15.08
N LYS A 58 12.66 10.92 16.17
CA LYS A 58 12.18 9.68 16.77
C LYS A 58 11.29 8.90 15.79
N TYR A 59 10.25 9.54 15.24
CA TYR A 59 9.38 8.89 14.27
C TYR A 59 10.07 8.65 12.93
N ARG A 60 11.00 9.52 12.51
CA ARG A 60 11.85 9.27 11.32
C ARG A 60 12.67 8.01 11.48
N PHE A 61 13.37 7.83 12.61
CA PHE A 61 14.17 6.63 12.86
C PHE A 61 13.31 5.37 12.86
N CYS A 62 12.15 5.42 13.52
CA CYS A 62 11.19 4.32 13.49
C CYS A 62 10.77 3.98 12.05
N ALA A 63 10.38 4.97 11.25
CA ALA A 63 10.00 4.78 9.86
C ALA A 63 11.11 4.13 9.03
N ASN A 64 12.35 4.60 9.18
CA ASN A 64 13.50 4.03 8.47
C ASN A 64 13.79 2.58 8.87
N LYS A 65 13.65 2.23 10.15
CA LYS A 65 13.76 0.84 10.61
C LYS A 65 12.65 -0.04 10.03
N LEU A 66 11.41 0.44 10.01
CA LEU A 66 10.28 -0.26 9.39
C LEU A 66 10.49 -0.50 7.90
N VAL A 67 10.95 0.51 7.15
CA VAL A 67 11.35 0.36 5.74
C VAL A 67 12.41 -0.74 5.62
N ASN A 68 13.52 -0.59 6.35
CA ASN A 68 14.65 -1.50 6.22
C ASN A 68 14.26 -2.95 6.55
N PHE A 69 13.52 -3.18 7.64
CA PHE A 69 13.00 -4.50 7.99
C PHE A 69 12.13 -5.08 6.89
N THR A 70 11.14 -4.31 6.42
CA THR A 70 10.18 -4.77 5.39
C THR A 70 10.93 -5.17 4.13
N ILE A 71 11.82 -4.30 3.64
CA ILE A 71 12.58 -4.51 2.40
C ILE A 71 13.57 -5.68 2.53
N ASN A 72 14.23 -5.82 3.68
CA ASN A 72 15.19 -6.90 3.91
C ASN A 72 14.51 -8.27 4.08
N SER A 73 13.25 -8.28 4.50
CA SER A 73 12.51 -9.50 4.84
C SER A 73 11.62 -10.02 3.71
N ILE A 74 11.58 -9.34 2.56
CA ILE A 74 10.75 -9.70 1.39
C ILE A 74 10.83 -11.19 1.06
N HIS A 75 12.03 -11.69 0.81
CA HIS A 75 12.19 -13.09 0.41
C HIS A 75 12.07 -14.06 1.58
N LYS A 76 12.44 -13.64 2.80
CA LYS A 76 12.41 -14.49 4.00
C LYS A 76 10.97 -14.91 4.36
N TYR A 77 10.04 -13.97 4.32
CA TYR A 77 8.66 -14.19 4.74
C TYR A 77 7.65 -14.13 3.59
N ASP A 78 8.13 -14.15 2.35
CA ASP A 78 7.31 -13.95 1.16
C ASP A 78 6.43 -12.69 1.30
N ILE A 79 7.02 -11.59 1.79
CA ILE A 79 6.34 -10.32 1.99
C ILE A 79 6.00 -9.67 0.65
N ARG A 80 4.79 -9.12 0.59
CA ARG A 80 4.33 -8.28 -0.50
C ARG A 80 3.65 -7.03 0.05
N ILE A 81 4.00 -5.90 -0.54
CA ILE A 81 3.39 -4.59 -0.32
C ILE A 81 2.65 -4.20 -1.60
N ASP A 82 1.34 -4.04 -1.51
CA ASP A 82 0.54 -3.46 -2.58
C ASP A 82 -0.10 -2.17 -2.11
N VAL A 83 0.19 -1.06 -2.80
CA VAL A 83 -0.38 0.25 -2.52
C VAL A 83 -1.18 0.71 -3.73
N VAL A 84 -2.44 1.09 -3.52
CA VAL A 84 -3.22 1.83 -4.51
C VAL A 84 -3.26 3.30 -4.13
N ILE A 85 -3.00 4.18 -5.10
CA ILE A 85 -3.15 5.62 -4.99
C ILE A 85 -4.18 6.05 -6.03
N TRP A 86 -5.15 6.88 -5.67
CA TRP A 86 -6.09 7.44 -6.64
C TRP A 86 -6.28 8.95 -6.43
N ASP A 87 -6.60 9.63 -7.51
CA ASP A 87 -6.95 11.04 -7.53
C ASP A 87 -8.47 11.19 -7.34
N THR A 88 -8.89 11.98 -6.36
CA THR A 88 -10.30 12.28 -6.09
C THR A 88 -10.83 13.47 -6.90
N PHE A 89 -9.99 14.02 -7.78
CA PHE A 89 -10.29 15.09 -8.72
C PHE A 89 -10.12 14.64 -10.18
N ASP A 90 -9.91 13.33 -10.42
CA ASP A 90 -9.92 12.80 -11.79
C ASP A 90 -11.33 12.77 -12.37
N SER A 91 -11.44 12.38 -13.65
CA SER A 91 -12.71 12.34 -14.38
C SER A 91 -13.77 11.44 -13.74
N ARG A 92 -13.38 10.42 -12.95
CA ARG A 92 -14.35 9.54 -12.28
C ARG A 92 -15.14 10.29 -11.21
N HIS A 93 -14.55 11.35 -10.65
CA HIS A 93 -15.08 12.11 -9.52
C HIS A 93 -15.82 13.38 -9.92
N SER A 94 -15.87 13.70 -11.22
CA SER A 94 -16.64 14.83 -11.78
C SER A 94 -18.13 14.50 -11.89
N ILE A 95 -18.74 14.01 -10.80
CA ILE A 95 -20.15 13.58 -10.74
C ILE A 95 -20.85 14.17 -9.52
N SER A 96 -22.14 14.49 -9.68
CA SER A 96 -22.97 14.98 -8.59
C SER A 96 -23.25 13.87 -7.56
N SER A 97 -23.42 14.24 -6.30
CA SER A 97 -23.76 13.32 -5.20
C SER A 97 -22.81 12.14 -5.04
N ARG A 98 -21.49 12.34 -5.21
CA ARG A 98 -20.48 11.31 -5.02
C ARG A 98 -20.59 10.63 -3.64
N ASP A 99 -20.46 9.30 -3.64
CA ASP A 99 -20.28 8.48 -2.45
C ASP A 99 -18.80 8.13 -2.25
N ASP A 100 -18.12 8.92 -1.41
CA ASP A 100 -16.71 8.73 -1.07
C ASP A 100 -16.44 7.40 -0.33
N ASN A 101 -17.38 6.91 0.48
CA ASN A 101 -17.23 5.66 1.22
C ASN A 101 -17.34 4.47 0.27
N ALA A 102 -18.35 4.46 -0.62
CA ALA A 102 -18.45 3.42 -1.63
C ALA A 102 -17.27 3.46 -2.62
N ASN A 103 -16.71 4.63 -2.93
CA ASN A 103 -15.49 4.70 -3.74
C ASN A 103 -14.30 4.08 -2.99
N PHE A 104 -14.16 4.36 -1.69
CA PHE A 104 -13.15 3.74 -0.85
C PHE A 104 -13.30 2.21 -0.82
N GLU A 105 -14.52 1.70 -0.60
CA GLU A 105 -14.83 0.26 -0.68
C GLU A 105 -14.36 -0.37 -2.00
N ARG A 106 -14.61 0.30 -3.14
CA ARG A 106 -14.15 -0.15 -4.45
C ARG A 106 -12.62 -0.19 -4.55
N MET A 107 -11.93 0.86 -4.10
CA MET A 107 -10.46 0.89 -4.12
C MET A 107 -9.87 -0.20 -3.22
N PHE A 108 -10.49 -0.44 -2.05
CA PHE A 108 -10.14 -1.51 -1.13
C PHE A 108 -10.34 -2.89 -1.76
N PHE A 109 -11.47 -3.10 -2.45
CA PHE A 109 -11.71 -4.31 -3.23
C PHE A 109 -10.63 -4.51 -4.31
N HIS A 110 -10.30 -3.46 -5.08
CA HIS A 110 -9.32 -3.58 -6.16
C HIS A 110 -7.94 -3.94 -5.65
N ILE A 111 -7.45 -3.31 -4.57
CA ILE A 111 -6.11 -3.59 -4.06
C ILE A 111 -5.99 -5.02 -3.54
N LEU A 112 -6.98 -5.49 -2.76
CA LEU A 112 -6.96 -6.86 -2.23
C LEU A 112 -7.20 -7.92 -3.30
N SER A 113 -8.20 -7.75 -4.17
CA SER A 113 -8.48 -8.68 -5.26
C SER A 113 -7.25 -8.87 -6.15
N ASN A 114 -6.57 -7.76 -6.49
CA ASN A 114 -5.34 -7.82 -7.27
C ASN A 114 -4.18 -8.45 -6.52
N SER A 115 -3.95 -8.06 -5.25
CA SER A 115 -2.88 -8.63 -4.44
C SER A 115 -3.02 -10.15 -4.29
N MET A 116 -4.23 -10.62 -3.97
CA MET A 116 -4.49 -12.04 -3.74
C MET A 116 -4.40 -12.88 -5.02
N LYS A 117 -4.92 -12.39 -6.17
CA LYS A 117 -4.83 -13.09 -7.47
C LYS A 117 -3.39 -13.30 -7.96
N ARG A 118 -2.42 -12.58 -7.40
CA ARG A 118 -0.99 -12.71 -7.75
C ARG A 118 -0.26 -13.74 -6.90
N ARG A 119 -0.91 -14.29 -5.87
CA ARG A 119 -0.38 -15.41 -5.09
C ARG A 119 -0.78 -16.74 -5.71
N MET A 120 -0.32 -17.81 -5.08
CA MET A 120 -0.68 -19.18 -5.45
C MET A 120 -2.22 -19.33 -5.51
N PRO A 121 -2.76 -19.93 -6.58
CA PRO A 121 -4.17 -20.32 -6.66
C PRO A 121 -4.61 -21.16 -5.46
N LYS A 122 -5.90 -21.16 -5.14
CA LYS A 122 -6.48 -21.85 -3.96
C LYS A 122 -5.84 -21.46 -2.62
N SER A 123 -5.19 -20.29 -2.53
CA SER A 123 -4.66 -19.80 -1.27
C SER A 123 -5.78 -19.40 -0.30
N ASN A 124 -5.56 -19.57 1.00
CA ASN A 124 -6.49 -19.11 2.04
C ASN A 124 -5.97 -17.82 2.68
N TRP A 125 -6.87 -16.88 2.93
CA TRP A 125 -6.50 -15.54 3.38
C TRP A 125 -7.15 -15.17 4.70
N SER A 126 -6.33 -14.63 5.61
CA SER A 126 -6.76 -13.87 6.77
C SER A 126 -6.51 -12.38 6.52
N ILE A 127 -7.55 -11.57 6.51
CA ILE A 127 -7.51 -10.16 6.16
C ILE A 127 -7.90 -9.33 7.38
N TYR A 128 -7.04 -8.37 7.73
CA TYR A 128 -7.16 -7.53 8.91
C TYR A 128 -7.05 -6.05 8.56
N PRO A 129 -8.17 -5.38 8.23
CA PRO A 129 -8.19 -3.93 8.08
C PRO A 129 -8.06 -3.21 9.42
N ASP A 130 -7.36 -2.08 9.46
CA ASP A 130 -7.46 -1.16 10.60
C ASP A 130 -8.90 -0.63 10.73
N LYS A 131 -9.31 -0.33 11.96
CA LYS A 131 -10.67 0.12 12.27
C LYS A 131 -11.00 1.40 11.51
N ARG A 132 -12.16 1.40 10.84
CA ARG A 132 -12.66 2.61 10.17
C ARG A 132 -14.17 2.70 10.19
N MET A 133 -14.66 3.89 10.55
CA MET A 133 -16.09 4.19 10.52
C MET A 133 -16.60 4.43 9.09
N GLY A 134 -17.82 3.97 8.80
CA GLY A 134 -18.55 4.29 7.58
C GLY A 134 -18.27 3.40 6.37
N ILE A 135 -17.53 2.30 6.54
CA ILE A 135 -17.29 1.30 5.49
C ILE A 135 -18.15 0.06 5.71
N ASP A 136 -18.82 -0.41 4.67
CA ASP A 136 -19.52 -1.70 4.70
C ASP A 136 -18.53 -2.86 4.45
N TRP A 137 -17.83 -3.26 5.50
CA TRP A 137 -16.89 -4.38 5.45
C TRP A 137 -17.53 -5.71 5.05
N LYS A 138 -18.82 -5.91 5.37
CA LYS A 138 -19.56 -7.12 4.99
C LYS A 138 -19.72 -7.18 3.48
N LYS A 139 -20.08 -6.06 2.84
CA LYS A 139 -20.17 -5.94 1.39
C LYS A 139 -18.82 -6.16 0.72
N VAL A 140 -17.76 -5.52 1.21
CA VAL A 140 -16.39 -5.72 0.68
C VAL A 140 -15.98 -7.19 0.75
N HIS A 141 -16.18 -7.83 1.91
CA HIS A 141 -15.90 -9.26 2.10
C HIS A 141 -16.69 -10.14 1.12
N ASN A 142 -18.00 -9.91 0.97
CA ASN A 142 -18.85 -10.68 0.05
C ASN A 142 -18.37 -10.56 -1.41
N CYS A 143 -18.03 -9.34 -1.86
CA CYS A 143 -17.49 -9.11 -3.20
C CYS A 143 -16.15 -9.85 -3.41
N LEU A 144 -15.22 -9.74 -2.46
CA LEU A 144 -13.93 -10.41 -2.55
C LEU A 144 -14.06 -11.94 -2.56
N LYS A 145 -14.95 -12.48 -1.71
CA LYS A 145 -15.22 -13.92 -1.61
C LYS A 145 -15.84 -14.48 -2.88
N SER A 146 -16.77 -13.74 -3.49
CA SER A 146 -17.39 -14.11 -4.78
C SER A 146 -16.33 -14.21 -5.88
N VAL A 147 -15.48 -13.19 -6.00
CA VAL A 147 -14.42 -13.14 -7.03
C VAL A 147 -13.32 -14.18 -6.80
N GLY A 148 -12.97 -14.48 -5.54
CA GLY A 148 -11.98 -15.50 -5.22
C GLY A 148 -12.39 -16.91 -5.65
N ARG A 149 -13.70 -17.21 -5.55
CA ARG A 149 -14.29 -18.51 -5.92
C ARG A 149 -14.56 -18.67 -7.41
N TRP A 150 -14.42 -17.60 -8.19
CA TRP A 150 -14.68 -17.66 -9.61
C TRP A 150 -13.72 -18.64 -10.29
N GLN A 151 -14.28 -19.53 -11.10
CA GLN A 151 -13.56 -20.52 -11.88
C GLN A 151 -13.82 -20.24 -13.35
N GLU A 152 -12.75 -20.06 -14.12
CA GLU A 152 -12.85 -19.84 -15.55
C GLU A 152 -12.91 -21.19 -16.27
N TYR A 153 -13.89 -21.35 -17.15
CA TYR A 153 -13.93 -22.47 -18.07
C TYR A 153 -12.85 -22.28 -19.14
N THR A 154 -11.94 -23.24 -19.26
CA THR A 154 -10.92 -23.22 -20.31
C THR A 154 -11.18 -24.38 -21.27
N PRO A 155 -11.74 -24.11 -22.46
CA PRO A 155 -11.89 -25.14 -23.45
C PRO A 155 -10.50 -25.52 -24.00
N SER A 156 -10.18 -26.81 -24.00
CA SER A 156 -8.90 -27.32 -24.54
C SER A 156 -9.17 -28.35 -25.64
N PRO A 157 -8.79 -28.06 -26.89
CA PRO A 157 -9.01 -28.98 -28.01
C PRO A 157 -8.28 -30.33 -27.88
N LEU A 158 -7.27 -30.43 -27.01
CA LEU A 158 -6.33 -31.56 -26.94
C LEU A 158 -6.46 -32.41 -25.68
N PHE A 159 -6.95 -31.85 -24.57
CA PHE A 159 -6.99 -32.54 -23.28
C PHE A 159 -8.38 -32.68 -22.67
N GLY A 160 -9.42 -32.15 -23.33
CA GLY A 160 -10.76 -32.03 -22.77
C GLY A 160 -10.93 -30.73 -21.99
N ASP A 161 -12.18 -30.39 -21.72
CA ASP A 161 -12.53 -29.12 -21.08
C ASP A 161 -12.30 -29.19 -19.57
N PHE A 162 -11.64 -28.17 -19.00
CA PHE A 162 -11.38 -28.11 -17.56
C PHE A 162 -11.68 -26.73 -16.98
N PHE A 163 -12.07 -26.73 -15.71
CA PHE A 163 -12.18 -25.52 -14.91
C PHE A 163 -10.81 -25.13 -14.33
N LYS A 164 -10.41 -23.87 -14.49
CA LYS A 164 -9.27 -23.34 -13.75
C LYS A 164 -9.55 -23.41 -12.25
N GLU A 165 -8.48 -23.61 -11.50
CA GLU A 165 -8.53 -23.52 -10.04
C GLU A 165 -9.03 -22.13 -9.60
N PRO A 166 -9.84 -22.04 -8.53
CA PRO A 166 -10.27 -20.76 -8.01
C PRO A 166 -9.06 -19.96 -7.53
N TYR A 167 -9.15 -18.64 -7.62
CA TYR A 167 -8.02 -17.77 -7.28
C TYR A 167 -7.62 -17.87 -5.80
N TYR A 168 -8.58 -17.76 -4.89
CA TYR A 168 -8.33 -17.76 -3.45
C TYR A 168 -9.61 -17.95 -2.63
N ASN A 169 -9.45 -18.27 -1.35
CA ASN A 169 -10.48 -18.28 -0.33
C ASN A 169 -10.18 -17.25 0.76
N ILE A 170 -11.22 -16.74 1.41
CA ILE A 170 -11.09 -15.88 2.60
C ILE A 170 -11.59 -16.69 3.79
N ASP A 171 -10.67 -16.98 4.71
CA ASP A 171 -10.94 -17.66 5.98
C ASP A 171 -11.39 -16.66 7.05
N LYS A 172 -10.65 -15.55 7.18
CA LYS A 172 -10.93 -14.50 8.16
C LYS A 172 -10.96 -13.13 7.48
N PHE A 173 -11.94 -12.34 7.86
CA PHE A 173 -12.05 -10.93 7.50
C PHE A 173 -12.59 -10.19 8.72
N ARG A 174 -11.74 -9.43 9.42
CA ARG A 174 -12.18 -8.66 10.59
C ARG A 174 -11.33 -7.43 10.79
N GLU A 175 -11.96 -6.35 11.24
CA GLU A 175 -11.25 -5.16 11.68
C GLU A 175 -10.40 -5.44 12.92
N ILE A 176 -9.30 -4.72 13.03
CA ILE A 176 -8.36 -4.77 14.14
C ILE A 176 -7.94 -3.35 14.51
N ASP A 177 -7.28 -3.22 15.65
CA ASP A 177 -6.85 -1.92 16.18
C ASP A 177 -5.34 -1.79 16.05
N SER A 178 -4.87 -0.81 15.26
CA SER A 178 -3.44 -0.62 15.00
C SER A 178 -2.58 -0.51 16.25
N LEU A 179 -3.14 -0.14 17.40
CA LEU A 179 -2.40 -0.11 18.67
C LEU A 179 -1.83 -1.48 19.07
N TYR A 180 -2.52 -2.57 18.75
CA TYR A 180 -2.14 -3.93 19.16
C TYR A 180 -1.56 -4.78 18.02
N PHE A 181 -1.58 -4.27 16.80
CA PHE A 181 -1.17 -5.00 15.60
C PHE A 181 -0.12 -4.20 14.81
N PRO A 182 1.18 -4.36 15.13
CA PRO A 182 2.27 -3.61 14.51
C PRO A 182 2.36 -3.76 12.99
N CYS A 183 1.84 -4.87 12.44
CA CYS A 183 1.76 -5.06 10.99
C CYS A 183 0.95 -3.95 10.29
N CYS A 184 -0.05 -3.35 10.96
CA CYS A 184 -0.77 -2.19 10.41
C CYS A 184 0.13 -0.97 10.24
N HIS A 185 1.17 -0.82 11.06
CA HIS A 185 2.09 0.32 10.98
C HIS A 185 2.92 0.30 9.70
N VAL A 186 3.21 -0.89 9.18
CA VAL A 186 3.84 -1.04 7.85
C VAL A 186 2.87 -0.55 6.78
N SER A 187 1.60 -0.95 6.85
CA SER A 187 0.58 -0.47 5.90
C SER A 187 0.39 1.05 5.98
N ASP A 188 0.31 1.64 7.17
CA ASP A 188 0.23 3.10 7.37
C ASP A 188 1.43 3.83 6.76
N LEU A 189 2.65 3.33 7.01
CA LEU A 189 3.88 3.88 6.45
C LEU A 189 3.84 3.90 4.92
N PHE A 190 3.52 2.76 4.30
CA PHE A 190 3.55 2.62 2.84
C PHE A 190 2.38 3.33 2.16
N ALA A 191 1.20 3.38 2.78
CA ALA A 191 0.10 4.23 2.33
C ALA A 191 0.51 5.71 2.39
N GLY A 192 0.97 6.18 3.55
CA GLY A 192 1.34 7.57 3.78
C GLY A 192 2.46 8.07 2.88
N ILE A 193 3.55 7.31 2.76
CA ILE A 193 4.70 7.69 1.93
C ILE A 193 4.35 7.75 0.44
N SER A 194 3.39 6.92 -0.01
CA SER A 194 2.97 6.87 -1.40
C SER A 194 2.31 8.18 -1.85
N VAL A 195 1.32 8.66 -1.08
CA VAL A 195 0.64 9.94 -1.34
C VAL A 195 1.60 11.10 -1.11
N TYR A 196 2.41 11.04 -0.05
CA TYR A 196 3.37 12.11 0.23
C TYR A 196 4.36 12.28 -0.93
N SER A 197 4.82 11.17 -1.52
CA SER A 197 5.68 11.20 -2.71
C SER A 197 5.01 11.89 -3.90
N LYS A 198 3.71 11.65 -4.11
CA LYS A 198 2.96 12.26 -5.21
C LYS A 198 2.77 13.76 -5.02
N ASN A 199 2.48 14.18 -3.80
CA ASN A 199 2.22 15.58 -3.46
C ASN A 199 3.49 16.44 -3.42
N ASN A 200 4.64 15.86 -3.08
CA ASN A 200 5.84 16.62 -2.75
C ASN A 200 7.05 16.24 -3.62
N PHE A 201 6.85 15.54 -4.74
CA PHE A 201 7.96 15.09 -5.58
C PHE A 201 8.87 16.23 -6.04
N ASP A 202 8.30 17.35 -6.51
CA ASP A 202 9.12 18.45 -7.03
C ASP A 202 9.99 19.07 -5.91
N LYS A 203 9.45 19.25 -4.70
CA LYS A 203 10.23 19.68 -3.52
C LYS A 203 11.28 18.65 -3.11
N TYR A 204 10.92 17.36 -3.12
CA TYR A 204 11.83 16.26 -2.83
C TYR A 204 13.00 16.23 -3.81
N SER A 205 12.74 16.44 -5.11
CA SER A 205 13.76 16.45 -6.17
C SER A 205 14.77 17.57 -5.94
N GLN A 206 14.30 18.77 -5.60
CA GLN A 206 15.14 19.91 -5.22
C GLN A 206 15.96 19.62 -3.95
N TRP A 207 15.32 19.09 -2.90
CA TRP A 207 16.03 18.66 -1.68
C TRP A 207 17.13 17.64 -1.99
N LYS A 208 16.84 16.64 -2.83
CA LYS A 208 17.80 15.58 -3.17
C LYS A 208 18.97 16.10 -4.00
N ALA A 209 18.72 17.01 -4.94
CA ALA A 209 19.76 17.66 -5.73
C ALA A 209 20.74 18.44 -4.84
N ASN A 210 20.24 19.11 -3.79
CA ASN A 210 21.05 19.86 -2.84
C ASN A 210 21.91 18.97 -1.91
N GLN A 211 21.61 17.68 -1.79
CA GLN A 211 22.45 16.74 -1.05
C GLN A 211 23.70 16.30 -1.83
N LEU A 212 23.76 16.60 -3.13
CA LEU A 212 24.90 16.30 -3.98
C LEU A 212 25.80 17.53 -4.10
N PRO A 213 27.14 17.37 -4.13
CA PRO A 213 28.03 18.48 -4.41
C PRO A 213 27.70 19.11 -5.78
N SER A 214 27.41 20.40 -5.79
CA SER A 214 27.12 21.16 -7.01
C SER A 214 28.11 22.31 -7.16
N LEU A 215 28.59 22.53 -8.38
CA LEU A 215 29.41 23.68 -8.77
C LEU A 215 28.61 24.99 -8.80
N PHE A 216 27.28 24.90 -8.87
CA PHE A 216 26.38 26.06 -8.95
C PHE A 216 25.48 26.13 -7.70
N LYS A 217 25.32 27.34 -7.15
CA LYS A 217 24.36 27.61 -6.06
C LYS A 217 22.94 27.44 -6.61
N GLN A 218 22.24 26.41 -6.14
CA GLN A 218 20.81 26.28 -6.37
C GLN A 218 20.05 27.02 -5.28
N GLU A 219 18.96 27.71 -5.64
CA GLU A 219 18.05 28.26 -4.64
C GLU A 219 17.41 27.09 -3.87
N ILE A 220 17.64 27.07 -2.57
CA ILE A 220 17.16 26.01 -1.69
C ILE A 220 15.73 26.36 -1.29
N PRO A 221 14.74 25.51 -1.59
CA PRO A 221 13.40 25.72 -1.06
C PRO A 221 13.47 25.70 0.46
N GLN A 222 12.80 26.65 1.13
CA GLN A 222 12.69 26.61 2.58
C GLN A 222 11.86 25.39 2.98
N LEU A 223 12.52 24.41 3.60
CA LEU A 223 11.88 23.19 4.09
C LEU A 223 11.57 23.30 5.56
N THR A 224 10.42 22.74 5.95
CA THR A 224 10.13 22.47 7.34
C THR A 224 10.87 21.21 7.80
N ASN A 225 11.20 21.10 9.09
CA ASN A 225 11.78 19.87 9.66
C ASN A 225 10.94 18.63 9.34
N ARG A 226 9.61 18.78 9.31
CA ARG A 226 8.68 17.70 8.95
C ARG A 226 8.88 17.22 7.51
N GLU A 227 9.09 18.14 6.57
CA GLU A 227 9.34 17.78 5.17
C GLU A 227 10.69 17.08 5.03
N GLU A 228 11.74 17.61 5.66
CA GLU A 228 13.07 17.01 5.63
C GLU A 228 13.05 15.57 6.16
N PHE A 229 12.47 15.33 7.33
CA PHE A 229 12.38 13.98 7.89
C PHE A 229 11.60 13.00 7.00
N ARG A 230 10.56 13.46 6.29
CA ARG A 230 9.79 12.60 5.38
C ARG A 230 10.53 12.36 4.07
N PHE A 231 11.26 13.35 3.55
CA PHE A 231 12.13 13.17 2.39
C PHE A 231 13.24 12.18 2.65
N GLU A 232 13.82 12.17 3.84
CA GLU A 232 14.79 11.16 4.24
C GLU A 232 14.20 9.74 4.23
N VAL A 233 12.98 9.56 4.73
CA VAL A 233 12.30 8.24 4.70
C VAL A 233 11.98 7.84 3.26
N MET A 234 11.53 8.78 2.42
CA MET A 234 11.32 8.54 0.99
C MET A 234 12.61 8.11 0.29
N ASP A 235 13.70 8.82 0.55
CA ASP A 235 15.00 8.53 -0.06
C ASP A 235 15.52 7.17 0.38
N ASN A 236 15.42 6.82 1.67
CA ASN A 236 15.78 5.50 2.17
C ASN A 236 14.98 4.41 1.45
N LEU A 237 13.66 4.54 1.34
CA LEU A 237 12.83 3.56 0.60
C LEU A 237 13.28 3.43 -0.87
N ASN A 238 13.55 4.55 -1.55
CA ASN A 238 14.01 4.56 -2.92
C ASN A 238 15.37 3.85 -3.07
N ILE A 239 16.32 4.13 -2.17
CA ILE A 239 17.64 3.51 -2.13
C ILE A 239 17.53 2.01 -1.90
N GLN A 240 16.75 1.57 -0.90
CA GLN A 240 16.59 0.14 -0.60
C GLN A 240 15.92 -0.61 -1.76
N CYS A 241 14.89 -0.03 -2.37
CA CYS A 241 14.23 -0.61 -3.55
C CYS A 241 15.19 -0.77 -4.74
N LYS A 242 16.02 0.25 -5.01
CA LYS A 242 17.02 0.21 -6.10
C LYS A 242 18.12 -0.81 -5.82
N LYS A 243 18.67 -0.80 -4.59
CA LYS A 243 19.70 -1.74 -4.15
C LYS A 243 19.29 -3.20 -4.35
N ARG A 244 18.00 -3.50 -4.12
CA ARG A 244 17.43 -4.84 -4.26
C ARG A 244 16.70 -5.10 -5.58
N LYS A 245 16.76 -4.16 -6.53
CA LYS A 245 16.11 -4.27 -7.85
C LYS A 245 14.61 -4.63 -7.77
N LEU A 246 13.88 -4.05 -6.82
CA LEU A 246 12.45 -4.34 -6.60
C LEU A 246 11.51 -3.72 -7.65
N GLY A 247 12.08 -3.05 -8.67
CA GLY A 247 11.36 -2.44 -9.79
C GLY A 247 10.44 -1.27 -9.43
N VAL A 248 10.64 -0.66 -8.25
CA VAL A 248 9.99 0.59 -7.86
C VAL A 248 10.76 1.77 -8.46
N SER A 249 10.03 2.70 -9.07
CA SER A 249 10.54 3.96 -9.62
C SER A 249 9.87 5.14 -8.95
N LEU A 250 10.66 6.15 -8.57
CA LEU A 250 10.17 7.42 -8.05
C LEU A 250 10.14 8.52 -9.14
N GLU A 251 11.15 8.55 -10.02
CA GLU A 251 11.36 9.62 -11.01
C GLU A 251 10.35 9.57 -12.17
N ARG A 252 10.17 8.39 -12.78
CA ARG A 252 9.43 8.23 -14.05
C ARG A 252 8.00 8.80 -14.01
N ARG A 253 7.33 8.73 -12.87
CA ARG A 253 5.94 9.19 -12.70
C ARG A 253 5.81 10.32 -11.68
N LYS A 254 6.94 10.89 -11.22
CA LYS A 254 6.98 11.88 -10.15
C LYS A 254 6.24 11.42 -8.89
N CYS A 255 6.34 10.14 -8.56
CA CYS A 255 5.80 9.49 -7.38
C CYS A 255 6.30 8.03 -7.37
N PHE A 256 6.21 7.38 -6.21
CA PHE A 256 6.45 5.93 -6.19
C PHE A 256 5.48 5.22 -7.14
N SER A 257 6.04 4.38 -8.00
CA SER A 257 5.31 3.62 -9.00
C SER A 257 6.04 2.34 -9.34
N THR A 258 5.30 1.25 -9.53
CA THR A 258 5.86 -0.04 -9.96
C THR A 258 5.27 -0.40 -11.32
N PRO A 259 6.05 -0.39 -12.41
CA PRO A 259 5.53 -0.71 -13.73
C PRO A 259 5.08 -2.17 -13.87
N ASN A 260 5.82 -3.10 -13.27
CA ASN A 260 5.49 -4.52 -13.26
C ASN A 260 4.82 -4.88 -11.93
N PRO A 261 3.50 -5.12 -11.91
CA PRO A 261 2.78 -5.40 -10.67
C PRO A 261 3.07 -6.79 -10.11
N ILE A 262 3.86 -7.64 -10.78
CA ILE A 262 4.30 -8.95 -10.23
C ILE A 262 5.32 -8.74 -9.11
N ASN A 263 6.07 -7.63 -9.12
CA ASN A 263 7.08 -7.35 -8.11
C ASN A 263 6.49 -7.33 -6.70
N PRO A 264 7.28 -7.68 -5.67
CA PRO A 264 6.82 -7.76 -4.29
C PRO A 264 6.46 -6.40 -3.69
N ILE A 265 6.89 -5.29 -4.30
CA ILE A 265 6.43 -3.95 -3.93
C ILE A 265 5.77 -3.31 -5.13
N ASN A 266 4.49 -3.07 -5.01
CA ASN A 266 3.65 -2.59 -6.08
C ASN A 266 2.96 -1.28 -5.68
N PHE A 267 3.48 -0.16 -6.18
CA PHE A 267 2.82 1.13 -6.11
C PHE A 267 1.99 1.36 -7.38
N TRP A 268 0.67 1.23 -7.24
CA TRP A 268 -0.28 1.37 -8.31
C TRP A 268 -1.00 2.72 -8.23
N TYR A 269 -0.65 3.63 -9.14
CA TYR A 269 -1.44 4.83 -9.38
C TYR A 269 -2.65 4.48 -10.25
N TYR A 270 -3.81 4.35 -9.63
CA TYR A 270 -5.07 4.04 -10.28
C TYR A 270 -5.45 5.17 -11.22
N LYS A 271 -5.81 4.80 -12.46
CA LYS A 271 -6.40 5.69 -13.46
C LYS A 271 -7.75 5.09 -13.88
N PRO A 272 -8.72 5.92 -14.32
CA PRO A 272 -9.94 5.43 -14.93
C PRO A 272 -9.61 4.38 -16.00
N GLN A 273 -10.24 3.21 -15.94
CA GLN A 273 -9.97 2.11 -16.88
C GLN A 273 -10.77 2.24 -18.18
N HIS A 274 -11.93 2.89 -18.14
CA HIS A 274 -12.80 3.17 -19.29
C HIS A 274 -13.77 4.31 -18.96
N GLU A 275 -14.51 4.83 -19.93
CA GLU A 275 -15.42 5.99 -19.75
C GLU A 275 -16.51 5.77 -18.70
N MET A 276 -16.98 4.53 -18.52
CA MET A 276 -17.97 4.18 -17.49
C MET A 276 -17.37 3.94 -16.10
N ASP A 277 -16.05 4.09 -15.93
CA ASP A 277 -15.38 3.93 -14.64
C ASP A 277 -15.58 5.21 -13.83
N ASN A 278 -16.81 5.42 -13.36
CA ASN A 278 -17.19 6.57 -12.56
C ASN A 278 -17.27 6.20 -11.08
N ALA A 279 -16.97 7.18 -10.21
CA ALA A 279 -17.17 7.01 -8.79
C ALA A 279 -18.65 6.67 -8.49
N PRO A 280 -18.93 5.91 -7.42
CA PRO A 280 -20.31 5.67 -7.01
C PRO A 280 -20.99 6.96 -6.57
N THR A 281 -22.30 7.02 -6.73
CA THR A 281 -23.16 8.11 -6.26
C THR A 281 -24.04 7.62 -5.12
N LYS A 282 -24.40 8.54 -4.22
CA LYS A 282 -25.40 8.31 -3.17
C LYS A 282 -26.75 8.12 -3.86
N LYS A 283 -27.42 7.01 -3.55
CA LYS A 283 -28.81 6.77 -3.94
C LYS A 283 -29.75 7.48 -2.96
#